data_AF-A0A966JUL2-F1
#
_entry.id   AF-A0A966JUL2-F1
#
_cell.length_a   1.000
_cell.length_b   1.000
_cell.length_c   1.000
_cell.angle_alpha   90.00
_cell.angle_beta   90.00
_cell.angle_gamma   90.00
#
_symmetry.space_group_name_H-M   'P 1'
#
loop_
_entity.id
_entity.type
_entity.pdbx_description
1 polymer ?
#
loop_
_entity_poly.entity_id
_entity_poly.type
_entity_poly.pdbx_seq_one_letter_code
_entity_poly.pdbx_strand_id
1 'polypeptide(L)'
;FTGASQFSAMSVVGAGGSAVAAFGGAALLAVRNFVYGLALAGRVSVDDDGRRLSLGRRLIAAHFVIDETTAMTTTQLNPRLARTAFWVTALSLFITWNLGTLVGALAGSVLDTQALGFDAAFPAAFLAMLPPHLRTRQGRFAALTGAVVCVALTPFVPVGVAILVAVVGVLFGVRP
;
A
#
# COMPACT_ATOMS: atom_id res chain seq x y z
N PHE A 1 -4.26 9.03 -0.82
CA PHE A 1 -5.08 7.81 -0.83
C PHE A 1 -4.18 6.60 -0.95
N THR A 2 -4.32 5.60 -0.07
CA THR A 2 -3.68 4.28 -0.23
C THR A 2 -4.38 3.28 0.69
N GLY A 3 -4.88 2.19 0.09
CA GLY A 3 -5.65 1.19 0.81
C GLY A 3 -4.83 0.44 1.87
N ALA A 4 -3.57 0.13 1.58
CA ALA A 4 -2.69 -0.57 2.50
C ALA A 4 -2.47 0.20 3.82
N SER A 5 -2.24 1.52 3.74
CA SER A 5 -2.09 2.35 4.94
C SER A 5 -3.40 2.48 5.72
N GLN A 6 -4.55 2.53 5.04
CA GLN A 6 -5.86 2.54 5.70
C GLN A 6 -6.13 1.24 6.44
N PHE A 7 -5.86 0.09 5.82
CA PHE A 7 -5.98 -1.20 6.49
C PHE A 7 -5.04 -1.30 7.70
N SER A 8 -3.76 -0.93 7.54
CA SER A 8 -2.81 -0.93 8.64
C SER A 8 -3.26 -0.06 9.82
N ALA A 9 -3.75 1.16 9.54
CA ALA A 9 -4.28 2.03 10.58
C ALA A 9 -5.48 1.40 11.29
N MET A 10 -6.43 0.84 10.54
CA MET A 10 -7.62 0.21 11.10
C MET A 10 -7.29 -1.07 11.89
N SER A 11 -6.28 -1.85 11.50
CA SER A 11 -5.81 -3.00 12.28
C SER A 11 -5.26 -2.58 13.64
N VAL A 12 -4.50 -1.47 13.70
CA VAL A 12 -3.97 -0.95 14.98
C VAL A 12 -5.11 -0.41 15.85
N VAL A 13 -6.02 0.37 15.28
CA VAL A 13 -7.17 0.92 16.00
C VAL A 13 -8.09 -0.21 16.50
N GLY A 14 -8.39 -1.19 15.66
CA GLY A 14 -9.24 -2.34 16.01
C GLY A 14 -8.65 -3.23 17.10
N ALA A 15 -7.32 -3.28 17.22
CA ALA A 15 -6.63 -3.99 18.29
C ALA A 15 -6.44 -3.15 19.58
N GLY A 16 -7.04 -1.96 19.67
CA GLY A 16 -6.93 -1.07 20.83
C GLY A 16 -5.62 -0.26 20.91
N GLY A 17 -4.89 -0.15 19.81
CA GLY A 17 -3.65 0.63 19.72
C GLY A 17 -3.87 2.15 19.67
N SER A 18 -2.80 2.91 19.89
CA SER A 18 -2.86 4.38 19.89
C SER A 18 -2.92 4.99 18.48
N ALA A 19 -3.48 6.20 18.36
CA ALA A 19 -3.51 6.95 17.10
C ALA A 19 -2.11 7.20 16.53
N VAL A 20 -1.11 7.38 17.39
CA VAL A 20 0.29 7.55 16.99
C VAL A 20 0.86 6.27 16.37
N ALA A 21 0.57 5.10 16.94
CA ALA A 21 1.00 3.82 16.39
C ALA A 21 0.30 3.53 15.05
N ALA A 22 -1.00 3.84 14.94
CA ALA A 22 -1.76 3.70 13.71
C ALA A 22 -1.20 4.61 12.60
N PHE A 23 -0.95 5.88 12.91
CA PHE A 23 -0.32 6.82 11.97
C PHE A 23 1.09 6.39 11.58
N GLY A 24 1.91 5.97 12.54
CA GLY A 24 3.28 5.51 12.28
C GLY A 24 3.33 4.34 11.32
N GLY A 25 2.53 3.29 11.56
CA GLY A 25 2.43 2.14 10.66
C GLY A 25 1.93 2.52 9.26
N ALA A 26 0.86 3.31 9.21
CA ALA A 26 0.29 3.82 7.96
C ALA A 26 1.29 4.67 7.15
N ALA A 27 2.04 5.55 7.83
CA ALA A 27 3.03 6.44 7.24
C ALA A 27 4.23 5.65 6.70
N LEU A 28 4.73 4.67 7.46
CA LEU A 28 5.84 3.81 7.03
C LEU A 28 5.48 3.02 5.77
N LEU A 29 4.26 2.49 5.69
CA LEU A 29 3.76 1.86 4.46
C LEU A 29 3.62 2.86 3.29
N ALA A 30 3.26 4.10 3.59
CA ALA A 30 3.08 5.15 2.59
C ALA A 30 4.39 5.74 2.06
N VAL A 31 5.56 5.48 2.70
CA VAL A 31 6.86 6.02 2.26
C VAL A 31 7.15 5.70 0.79
N ARG A 32 6.78 4.51 0.32
CA ARG A 32 6.98 4.14 -1.10
C ARG A 32 6.26 5.08 -2.07
N ASN A 33 5.07 5.56 -1.68
CA ASN A 33 4.26 6.46 -2.50
C ASN A 33 4.92 7.84 -2.64
N PHE A 34 5.68 8.27 -1.64
CA PHE A 34 6.49 9.49 -1.73
C PHE A 34 7.57 9.35 -2.81
N VAL A 35 8.30 8.23 -2.83
CA VAL A 35 9.32 7.94 -3.85
C VAL A 35 8.70 7.87 -5.25
N TYR A 36 7.56 7.20 -5.40
CA TYR A 36 6.80 7.20 -6.65
C TYR A 36 6.39 8.61 -7.08
N GLY A 37 5.99 9.46 -6.12
CA GLY A 37 5.58 10.84 -6.39
C GLY A 37 6.71 11.68 -6.96
N LEU A 38 7.94 11.49 -6.45
CA LEU A 38 9.14 12.12 -7.00
C LEU A 38 9.42 11.63 -8.44
N ALA A 39 9.29 10.33 -8.68
CA ALA A 39 9.49 9.73 -10.00
C ALA A 39 8.45 10.21 -11.05
N LEU A 40 7.20 10.39 -10.63
CA LEU A 40 6.08 10.80 -11.49
C LEU A 40 5.96 12.32 -11.66
N ALA A 41 6.65 13.12 -10.83
CA ALA A 41 6.50 14.58 -10.83
C ALA A 41 6.71 15.19 -12.22
N GLY A 42 7.71 14.73 -12.98
CA GLY A 42 8.01 15.23 -14.32
C GLY A 42 6.99 14.85 -15.41
N ARG A 43 6.08 13.89 -15.14
CA ARG A 43 5.08 13.41 -16.10
C ARG A 43 3.66 13.84 -15.75
N VAL A 44 3.33 13.86 -14.46
CA VAL A 44 1.96 14.08 -13.97
C VAL A 44 1.76 15.49 -13.41
N SER A 45 2.82 16.16 -12.93
CA SER A 45 2.73 17.52 -12.36
C SER A 45 2.95 18.64 -13.38
N VAL A 46 2.71 18.36 -14.67
CA VAL A 46 3.08 19.23 -15.79
C VAL A 46 1.92 19.31 -16.78
N ASP A 47 1.68 20.49 -17.38
CA ASP A 47 0.66 20.71 -18.42
C ASP A 47 1.12 20.21 -19.81
N ASP A 48 0.26 20.32 -20.83
CA ASP A 48 0.57 19.89 -22.19
C ASP A 48 1.78 20.61 -22.82
N ASP A 49 2.10 21.80 -22.33
CA ASP A 49 3.20 22.66 -22.80
C ASP A 49 4.48 22.50 -21.96
N GLY A 50 4.52 21.54 -21.04
CA GLY A 50 5.70 21.29 -20.20
C GLY A 50 5.82 22.22 -18.99
N ARG A 51 4.81 23.04 -18.67
CA ARG A 51 4.82 23.95 -17.52
C ARG A 51 4.31 23.26 -16.27
N ARG A 52 4.89 23.63 -15.12
CA ARG A 52 4.50 23.07 -13.83
C ARG A 52 3.05 23.47 -13.50
N LEU A 53 2.25 22.48 -13.11
CA LEU A 53 0.89 22.70 -12.60
C LEU A 53 0.92 23.51 -11.30
N SER A 54 -0.19 24.20 -11.02
CA SER A 54 -0.38 24.91 -9.74
C SER A 54 -0.24 23.96 -8.55
N LEU A 55 0.17 24.50 -7.39
CA LEU A 55 0.41 23.69 -6.19
C LEU A 55 -0.81 22.82 -5.81
N GLY A 56 -2.02 23.38 -5.91
CA GLY A 56 -3.25 22.63 -5.63
C GLY A 56 -3.42 21.40 -6.52
N ARG A 57 -3.24 21.54 -7.85
CA ARG A 57 -3.32 20.40 -8.78
C ARG A 57 -2.26 19.35 -8.53
N ARG A 58 -1.05 19.79 -8.13
CA ARG A 58 0.04 18.88 -7.75
C ARG A 58 -0.25 18.11 -6.48
N LEU A 59 -0.87 18.75 -5.48
CA LEU A 59 -1.29 18.08 -4.24
C LEU A 59 -2.41 17.06 -4.51
N ILE A 60 -3.36 17.37 -5.40
CA ILE A 60 -4.39 16.41 -5.81
C ILE A 60 -3.74 15.23 -6.52
N ALA A 61 -2.84 15.46 -7.48
CA ALA A 61 -2.12 14.38 -8.14
C ALA A 61 -1.32 13.53 -7.12
N ALA A 62 -0.60 14.17 -6.20
CA ALA A 62 0.14 13.49 -5.13
C ALA A 62 -0.75 12.62 -4.25
N HIS A 63 -1.99 13.04 -3.98
CA HIS A 63 -2.96 12.24 -3.24
C HIS A 63 -3.25 10.89 -3.93
N PHE A 64 -3.19 10.82 -5.25
CA PHE A 64 -3.49 9.62 -6.04
C PHE A 64 -2.25 8.84 -6.49
N VAL A 65 -1.07 9.18 -5.97
CA VAL A 65 0.14 8.41 -6.25
C VAL A 65 0.14 7.12 -5.42
N ILE A 66 0.03 6.00 -6.12
CA ILE A 66 0.10 4.62 -5.60
C ILE A 66 0.81 3.74 -6.64
N ASP A 67 1.12 2.50 -6.28
CA ASP A 67 1.85 1.57 -7.14
C ASP A 67 1.12 1.30 -8.47
N GLU A 68 -0.21 1.19 -8.45
CA GLU A 68 -1.03 0.96 -9.64
C GLU A 68 -1.00 2.16 -10.60
N THR A 69 -1.17 3.38 -10.08
CA THR A 69 -1.09 4.59 -10.90
C THR A 69 0.32 4.80 -11.42
N THR A 70 1.34 4.42 -10.65
CA THR A 70 2.75 4.46 -11.07
C THR A 70 3.03 3.47 -12.21
N ALA A 71 2.62 2.22 -12.05
CA ALA A 71 2.78 1.18 -13.08
C ALA A 71 2.07 1.57 -14.39
N MET A 72 0.80 2.01 -14.29
CA MET A 72 0.03 2.40 -15.47
C MET A 72 0.59 3.65 -16.16
N THR A 73 1.18 4.58 -15.42
CA THR A 73 1.80 5.78 -16.00
C THR A 73 3.16 5.49 -16.65
N THR A 74 3.96 4.63 -16.04
CA THR A 74 5.34 4.34 -16.50
C THR A 74 5.38 3.46 -17.74
N THR A 75 4.37 2.63 -17.95
CA THR A 75 4.21 1.81 -19.18
C THR A 75 3.90 2.64 -20.42
N GLN A 76 3.44 3.89 -20.27
CA GLN A 76 3.11 4.75 -21.39
C GLN A 76 4.33 5.57 -21.85
N LEU A 77 4.63 5.49 -23.15
CA LEU A 77 5.69 6.28 -23.79
C LEU A 77 5.23 7.71 -24.11
N ASN A 78 3.95 7.89 -24.46
CA ASN A 78 3.39 9.21 -24.79
C ASN A 78 2.99 9.96 -23.51
N PRO A 79 3.45 11.21 -23.28
CA PRO A 79 3.13 12.00 -22.09
C PRO A 79 1.64 12.23 -21.85
N ARG A 80 0.85 12.44 -22.91
CA ARG A 80 -0.61 12.60 -22.80
C ARG A 80 -1.28 11.31 -22.34
N LEU A 81 -0.92 10.19 -22.97
CA LEU A 81 -1.45 8.87 -22.57
C LEU A 81 -1.02 8.49 -21.15
N ALA A 82 0.20 8.85 -20.75
CA ALA A 82 0.68 8.64 -19.38
C ALA A 82 -0.19 9.36 -18.35
N ARG A 83 -0.55 10.63 -18.61
CA ARG A 83 -1.48 11.39 -17.75
C ARG A 83 -2.89 10.82 -17.76
N THR A 84 -3.39 10.41 -18.91
CA THR A 84 -4.72 9.77 -19.00
C THR A 84 -4.74 8.46 -18.22
N ALA A 85 -3.72 7.60 -18.39
CA ALA A 85 -3.56 6.36 -17.65
C ALA A 85 -3.50 6.62 -16.13
N PHE A 86 -2.72 7.62 -15.70
CA PHE A 86 -2.67 8.03 -14.31
C PHE A 86 -4.07 8.35 -13.75
N TRP A 87 -4.81 9.25 -14.38
CA TRP A 87 -6.09 9.74 -13.86
C TRP A 87 -7.21 8.71 -13.96
N VAL A 88 -7.26 7.93 -15.04
CA VAL A 88 -8.23 6.84 -15.18
C VAL A 88 -8.00 5.81 -14.09
N THR A 89 -6.76 5.31 -13.91
CA THR A 89 -6.44 4.35 -12.85
C THR A 89 -6.71 4.93 -11.46
N ALA A 90 -6.31 6.17 -11.21
CA ALA A 90 -6.52 6.85 -9.93
C ALA A 90 -8.00 6.91 -9.56
N LEU A 91 -8.84 7.39 -10.50
CA LEU A 91 -10.24 7.64 -10.23
C LEU A 91 -11.03 6.33 -10.14
N SER A 92 -10.75 5.36 -11.02
CA SER A 92 -11.35 4.03 -10.94
C SER A 92 -11.08 3.35 -9.60
N LEU A 93 -9.81 3.30 -9.16
CA LEU A 93 -9.46 2.67 -7.90
C LEU A 93 -10.03 3.43 -6.70
N PHE A 94 -10.00 4.76 -6.72
CA PHE A 94 -10.57 5.56 -5.63
C PHE A 94 -12.07 5.35 -5.49
N ILE A 95 -12.82 5.39 -6.60
CA ILE A 95 -14.27 5.20 -6.57
C ILE A 95 -14.61 3.79 -6.10
N THR A 96 -14.03 2.76 -6.73
CA THR A 96 -14.32 1.37 -6.37
C THR A 96 -13.94 1.06 -4.92
N TRP A 97 -12.83 1.62 -4.43
CA TRP A 97 -12.41 1.45 -3.05
C TRP A 97 -13.38 2.09 -2.05
N ASN A 98 -13.77 3.35 -2.26
CA ASN A 98 -14.69 4.02 -1.35
C ASN A 98 -16.09 3.40 -1.39
N LEU A 99 -16.57 3.01 -2.57
CA LEU A 99 -17.83 2.28 -2.71
C LEU A 99 -17.77 0.92 -2.01
N GLY A 100 -16.71 0.14 -2.22
CA GLY A 100 -16.52 -1.14 -1.54
C GLY A 100 -16.44 -0.97 -0.02
N THR A 101 -15.76 0.06 0.46
CA THR A 101 -15.69 0.40 1.89
C THR A 101 -17.06 0.78 2.45
N LEU A 102 -17.83 1.60 1.73
CA LEU A 102 -19.19 1.99 2.13
C LEU A 102 -20.12 0.77 2.17
N VAL A 103 -20.10 -0.06 1.12
CA VAL A 103 -20.89 -1.29 1.08
C VAL A 103 -20.49 -2.21 2.23
N GLY A 104 -19.20 -2.40 2.49
CA GLY A 104 -18.71 -3.18 3.62
C GLY A 104 -19.15 -2.62 4.98
N ALA A 105 -19.12 -1.30 5.16
CA ALA A 105 -19.56 -0.65 6.39
C ALA A 105 -21.07 -0.79 6.63
N LEU A 106 -21.88 -0.76 5.57
CA LEU A 106 -23.33 -0.89 5.66
C LEU A 106 -23.78 -2.36 5.80
N ALA A 107 -23.12 -3.28 5.10
CA ALA A 107 -23.47 -4.70 5.09
C ALA A 107 -22.83 -5.49 6.24
N GLY A 108 -21.75 -4.97 6.85
CA GLY A 108 -20.96 -5.69 7.85
C GLY A 108 -21.70 -6.00 9.15
N SER A 109 -22.79 -5.28 9.47
CA SER A 109 -23.65 -5.58 10.63
C SER A 109 -24.74 -6.63 10.33
N VAL A 110 -24.99 -6.92 9.05
CA VAL A 110 -26.04 -7.84 8.59
C VAL A 110 -25.46 -9.20 8.21
N LEU A 111 -24.18 -9.23 7.81
CA LEU A 111 -23.47 -10.44 7.38
C LEU A 111 -22.62 -11.01 8.52
N ASP A 112 -22.67 -12.32 8.71
CA ASP A 112 -21.69 -13.03 9.55
C ASP A 112 -20.36 -13.10 8.80
N THR A 113 -19.52 -12.10 9.05
CA THR A 113 -18.22 -11.95 8.37
C THR A 113 -17.23 -13.06 8.71
N GLN A 114 -17.36 -13.69 9.88
CA GLN A 114 -16.52 -14.81 10.29
C GLN A 114 -16.91 -16.09 9.55
N ALA A 115 -18.21 -16.37 9.45
CA ALA A 115 -18.69 -17.52 8.67
C ALA A 115 -18.31 -17.41 7.17
N LEU A 116 -18.22 -16.19 6.64
CA LEU A 116 -17.81 -15.92 5.26
C LEU A 116 -16.28 -15.86 5.06
N GLY A 117 -15.48 -15.97 6.12
CA GLY A 117 -14.01 -15.98 6.04
C GLY A 117 -13.39 -14.64 5.64
N PHE A 118 -14.10 -13.52 5.86
CA PHE A 118 -13.57 -12.19 5.54
C PHE A 118 -12.37 -11.80 6.41
N ASP A 119 -12.24 -12.39 7.59
CA ASP A 119 -11.08 -12.27 8.48
C ASP A 119 -9.80 -12.89 7.87
N ALA A 120 -9.95 -13.95 7.08
CA ALA A 120 -8.85 -14.62 6.38
C ALA A 120 -8.56 -14.05 4.98
N ALA A 121 -9.50 -13.34 4.37
CA ALA A 121 -9.39 -12.85 2.99
C ALA A 121 -8.15 -11.97 2.76
N PHE A 122 -7.87 -11.05 3.68
CA PHE A 122 -6.73 -10.14 3.56
C PHE A 122 -5.38 -10.85 3.72
N PRO A 123 -5.13 -11.66 4.78
CA PRO A 123 -3.94 -12.51 4.85
C PRO A 123 -3.77 -13.44 3.63
N ALA A 124 -4.86 -14.03 3.14
CA ALA A 124 -4.84 -14.92 1.98
C ALA A 124 -4.39 -14.18 0.70
N ALA A 125 -4.84 -12.94 0.49
CA ALA A 125 -4.38 -12.12 -0.63
C ALA A 125 -2.86 -11.85 -0.58
N PHE A 126 -2.32 -11.51 0.59
CA PHE A 126 -0.86 -11.34 0.76
C PHE A 126 -0.10 -12.64 0.50
N LEU A 127 -0.59 -13.76 1.03
CA LEU A 127 0.00 -15.08 0.77
C LEU A 127 -0.04 -15.42 -0.71
N ALA A 128 -1.11 -15.06 -1.43
CA ALA A 128 -1.22 -15.28 -2.87
C ALA A 128 -0.24 -14.42 -3.70
N MET A 129 0.21 -13.28 -3.19
CA MET A 129 1.22 -12.41 -3.83
C MET A 129 2.67 -12.84 -3.55
N LEU A 130 2.88 -13.72 -2.56
CA LEU A 130 4.20 -14.19 -2.15
C LEU A 130 4.93 -15.13 -3.14
N PRO A 131 4.28 -16.02 -3.91
CA PRO A 131 4.95 -17.01 -4.77
C PRO A 131 6.02 -16.46 -5.72
N PRO A 132 5.82 -15.37 -6.48
CA PRO A 132 6.86 -14.84 -7.36
C PRO A 132 8.11 -14.38 -6.59
N HIS A 133 7.94 -13.90 -5.36
CA HIS A 133 9.03 -13.43 -4.50
C HIS A 133 9.83 -14.59 -3.88
N LEU A 134 9.26 -15.78 -3.75
CA LEU A 134 9.93 -16.98 -3.21
C LEU A 134 10.70 -17.80 -4.25
N ARG A 135 10.67 -17.39 -5.52
CA ARG A 135 11.38 -18.12 -6.60
C ARG A 135 12.90 -18.07 -6.42
N THR A 136 13.44 -17.01 -5.82
CA THR A 136 14.88 -16.86 -5.61
C THR A 136 15.29 -17.36 -4.22
N ARG A 137 16.57 -17.77 -4.07
CA ARG A 137 17.12 -18.18 -2.77
C ARG A 137 17.14 -17.01 -1.79
N GLN A 138 17.55 -15.84 -2.29
CA GLN A 138 17.56 -14.57 -1.56
C GLN A 138 16.16 -14.19 -1.04
N GLY A 139 15.13 -14.26 -1.89
CA GLY A 139 13.75 -13.96 -1.50
C GLY A 139 13.21 -14.89 -0.42
N ARG A 140 13.54 -16.20 -0.50
CA ARG A 140 13.22 -17.17 0.57
C ARG A 140 13.89 -16.83 1.90
N PHE A 141 15.18 -16.46 1.89
CA PHE A 141 15.88 -16.07 3.11
C PHE A 141 15.32 -14.79 3.73
N ALA A 142 15.00 -13.77 2.92
CA ALA A 142 14.36 -12.55 3.41
C ALA A 142 12.98 -12.84 4.03
N ALA A 143 12.16 -13.65 3.35
CA ALA A 143 10.83 -14.02 3.85
C ALA A 143 10.90 -14.79 5.17
N LEU A 144 11.80 -15.79 5.27
CA LEU A 144 11.98 -16.58 6.49
C LEU A 144 12.48 -15.74 7.66
N THR A 145 13.51 -14.92 7.45
CA THR A 145 14.07 -14.08 8.51
C THR A 145 13.07 -13.02 8.99
N GLY A 146 12.35 -12.37 8.07
CA GLY A 146 11.27 -11.45 8.41
C GLY A 146 10.15 -12.13 9.20
N ALA A 147 9.73 -13.33 8.79
CA ALA A 147 8.70 -14.11 9.49
C ALA A 147 9.14 -14.48 10.92
N VAL A 148 10.37 -14.97 11.08
CA VAL A 148 10.92 -15.33 12.39
C VAL A 148 10.98 -14.12 13.32
N VAL A 149 11.50 -12.98 12.83
CA VAL A 149 11.57 -11.73 13.60
C VAL A 149 10.17 -11.27 14.00
N CYS A 150 9.21 -11.30 13.08
CA CYS A 150 7.84 -10.89 13.35
C CYS A 150 7.21 -11.76 14.43
N VAL A 151 7.27 -13.09 14.29
CA VAL A 151 6.68 -14.04 15.25
C VAL A 151 7.34 -13.91 16.62
N ALA A 152 8.66 -13.80 16.66
CA ALA A 152 9.41 -13.68 17.91
C ALA A 152 9.09 -12.38 18.66
N LEU A 153 8.84 -11.27 17.97
CA LEU A 153 8.55 -9.98 18.59
C LEU A 153 7.08 -9.77 18.94
N THR A 154 6.16 -10.45 18.25
CA THR A 154 4.70 -10.29 18.43
C THR A 154 4.24 -10.29 19.90
N PRO A 155 4.72 -11.17 20.82
CA PRO A 155 4.28 -11.14 22.21
C PRO A 155 4.90 -10.00 23.05
N PHE A 156 5.96 -9.35 22.57
CA PHE A 156 6.74 -8.37 23.35
C PHE A 156 6.53 -6.92 22.94
N VAL A 157 5.98 -6.67 21.74
CA VAL A 157 5.85 -5.33 21.18
C VAL A 157 4.39 -5.00 20.86
N PRO A 158 4.01 -3.71 20.87
CA PRO A 158 2.68 -3.29 20.45
C PRO A 158 2.32 -3.78 19.04
N VAL A 159 1.02 -3.98 18.81
CA VAL A 159 0.48 -4.40 17.51
C VAL A 159 1.02 -3.51 16.38
N GLY A 160 1.55 -4.16 15.34
CA GLY A 160 2.16 -3.50 14.18
C GLY A 160 3.67 -3.27 14.28
N VAL A 161 4.25 -3.15 15.48
CA VAL A 161 5.70 -2.91 15.63
C VAL A 161 6.53 -4.10 15.15
N ALA A 162 6.09 -5.32 15.43
CA ALA A 162 6.78 -6.54 14.98
C ALA A 162 6.88 -6.61 13.45
N ILE A 163 5.84 -6.14 12.73
CA ILE A 163 5.79 -6.10 11.27
C ILE A 163 6.81 -5.08 10.73
N LEU A 164 6.95 -3.93 11.39
CA LEU A 164 7.92 -2.91 10.99
C LEU A 164 9.36 -3.40 11.20
N VAL A 165 9.63 -4.09 12.31
CA VAL A 165 10.97 -4.64 12.59
C VAL A 165 11.31 -5.81 11.65
N ALA A 166 10.31 -6.53 11.13
CA ALA A 166 10.51 -7.61 10.16
C ALA A 166 11.19 -7.15 8.86
N VAL A 167 11.20 -5.84 8.55
CA VAL A 167 11.96 -5.27 7.42
C VAL A 167 13.46 -5.57 7.50
N VAL A 168 14.00 -5.81 8.70
CA VAL A 168 15.40 -6.25 8.89
C VAL A 168 15.70 -7.53 8.12
N GLY A 169 14.69 -8.37 7.87
CA GLY A 169 14.80 -9.57 7.02
C GLY A 169 15.30 -9.27 5.59
N VAL A 170 15.01 -8.08 5.06
CA VAL A 170 15.50 -7.63 3.74
C VAL A 170 17.02 -7.61 3.68
N LEU A 171 17.71 -7.23 4.77
CA LEU A 171 19.17 -7.18 4.83
C LEU A 171 19.82 -8.55 4.62
N PHE A 172 19.09 -9.63 4.94
CA PHE A 172 19.55 -11.01 4.74
C PHE A 172 19.22 -11.54 3.34
N GLY A 173 18.32 -10.90 2.60
CA GLY A 173 18.01 -11.23 1.20
C GLY A 173 18.81 -10.42 0.17
N VAL A 174 19.32 -9.24 0.53
CA VAL A 174 20.04 -8.35 -0.40
C VAL A 174 21.54 -8.67 -0.51
N ARG A 175 22.03 -9.71 0.18
CA ARG A 175 23.44 -10.11 0.09
C ARG A 175 23.77 -10.59 -1.34
N PRO A 176 24.81 -10.02 -2.00
CA PRO A 176 25.18 -10.36 -3.37
C PRO A 176 25.53 -11.83 -3.54
#